data_AF-A0A2V6XA10-F1
#
_entry.id   AF-A0A2V6XA10-F1
#
_cell.length_a   1.000
_cell.length_b   1.000
_cell.length_c   1.000
_cell.angle_alpha   90.00
_cell.angle_beta   90.00
_cell.angle_gamma   90.00
#
_symmetry.space_group_name_H-M   'P 1'
#
loop_
_entity.id
_entity.type
_entity.pdbx_description
1 polymer ?
#
loop_
_entity_poly.entity_id
_entity_poly.type
_entity_poly.pdbx_seq_one_letter_code
_entity_poly.pdbx_strand_id
1 'polypeptide(L)'
;SDAHDPSHDAQAIASWNGPGPFKVANNYLEGSSENLMFGGGDPAIANLVPSDIEVRGNHFFKPLAWKSDDPSYGGILWVVKNIFELKNAQRILADGNILENEWVAADETGFAVTFTPRNESGGSPWSLVQDVTFTHNIVRHSASAIITQGTDTIQPITQQTRRILIKDNVFEDIEPDRWGRLNYPGTGFLFYSGAASVTIDHNTFFNTGPAVYGDVSANSGFVYRNNVSPYNLGTANYQLCCSGVTDNIDGIGGRGTTGDANGTLSTYFPGAVFVRNALAGGGNSTNWPANNFFPSTLDAVGFVNRAGGDYHLSAASPYKNAGTDGKDLGADIDAVNAATACASDGACTPRAVTTASDPFDFDGDGKTDIAVYRPSTGRWYIRRSSDGTVQEVQWGGVAGDIAVPADYDGDGKADPAVYRPSTGRWYIRRSSDGTVQEVEWGGVGDRPVPRDYDGDGKADLAVFRPSAGTWHILLSSTGAPRQVQWGVLGDWPVPRDHRGDGKADLAVFRPNAGTWHIQRSSDGTVQQVQWGAAGDTPVPGDYDGDGKVDVAVYRPSSGTWYVVLSSTGAVQQVQWGATGDQPLGQYAAR
;
A
#
# COMPACT_ATOMS: atom_id res chain seq x y z
N SER A 1 1.62 -8.17 -19.15
CA SER A 1 2.65 -8.90 -19.91
C SER A 1 2.04 -10.18 -20.44
N ASP A 2 2.71 -10.88 -21.35
CA ASP A 2 2.36 -12.24 -21.81
C ASP A 2 3.67 -13.03 -21.98
N ALA A 3 4.20 -13.56 -20.87
CA ALA A 3 5.49 -14.26 -20.85
C ALA A 3 5.29 -15.75 -20.56
N HIS A 4 5.51 -16.61 -21.56
CA HIS A 4 5.41 -18.06 -21.43
C HIS A 4 6.44 -18.78 -22.30
N ASP A 5 6.90 -19.94 -21.83
CA ASP A 5 7.77 -20.84 -22.58
C ASP A 5 7.39 -22.30 -22.27
N PRO A 6 7.37 -23.21 -23.27
CA PRO A 6 6.97 -24.60 -23.06
C PRO A 6 8.10 -25.46 -22.50
N SER A 7 9.29 -24.91 -22.34
CA SER A 7 10.53 -25.64 -22.06
C SER A 7 11.42 -25.03 -20.99
N HIS A 8 11.30 -23.73 -20.71
CA HIS A 8 12.11 -23.00 -19.75
C HIS A 8 11.23 -22.16 -18.83
N ASP A 9 11.86 -21.65 -17.77
CA ASP A 9 11.18 -20.69 -16.92
C ASP A 9 10.96 -19.36 -17.65
N ALA A 10 9.74 -18.83 -17.54
CA ALA A 10 9.36 -17.57 -18.15
C ALA A 10 8.69 -16.67 -17.12
N GLN A 11 9.39 -15.59 -16.73
CA GLN A 11 8.90 -14.60 -15.78
C GLN A 11 8.40 -13.34 -16.45
N ALA A 12 7.36 -12.72 -15.89
CA ALA A 12 6.96 -11.38 -16.31
C ALA A 12 7.96 -10.32 -15.82
N ILE A 13 8.40 -10.42 -14.56
CA ILE A 13 9.45 -9.60 -13.97
C ILE A 13 10.34 -10.48 -13.12
N ALA A 14 11.66 -10.40 -13.34
CA ALA A 14 12.64 -11.08 -12.51
C ALA A 14 13.88 -10.22 -12.26
N SER A 15 14.52 -10.38 -11.09
CA SER A 15 15.78 -9.71 -10.75
C SER A 15 16.74 -10.66 -10.05
N TRP A 16 17.95 -10.81 -10.61
CA TRP A 16 19.06 -11.55 -10.02
C TRP A 16 20.17 -10.63 -9.50
N ASN A 17 20.48 -9.55 -10.24
CA ASN A 17 21.68 -8.72 -10.00
C ASN A 17 21.37 -7.24 -9.74
N GLY A 18 20.10 -6.87 -9.53
CA GLY A 18 19.73 -5.50 -9.21
C GLY A 18 19.71 -5.27 -7.68
N PRO A 19 20.42 -4.25 -7.15
CA PRO A 19 20.44 -3.96 -5.71
C PRO A 19 19.16 -3.30 -5.18
N GLY A 20 18.38 -2.68 -6.06
CA GLY A 20 17.23 -1.85 -5.72
C GLY A 20 17.59 -0.36 -5.57
N PRO A 21 16.61 0.51 -5.25
CA PRO A 21 15.22 0.18 -4.96
C PRO A 21 14.44 -0.30 -6.20
N PHE A 22 13.32 -0.99 -5.98
CA PHE A 22 12.41 -1.45 -7.03
C PHE A 22 10.99 -0.99 -6.76
N LYS A 23 10.27 -0.65 -7.84
CA LYS A 23 8.84 -0.37 -7.80
C LYS A 23 8.13 -1.12 -8.92
N VAL A 24 7.24 -2.02 -8.54
CA VAL A 24 6.33 -2.77 -9.41
C VAL A 24 4.92 -2.40 -8.97
N ALA A 25 4.32 -1.44 -9.65
CA ALA A 25 3.00 -0.95 -9.25
C ALA A 25 2.03 -0.81 -10.42
N ASN A 26 0.76 -1.12 -10.16
CA ASN A 26 -0.37 -0.92 -11.08
C ASN A 26 -0.21 -1.67 -12.42
N ASN A 27 0.35 -2.88 -12.39
CA ASN A 27 0.57 -3.69 -13.57
C ASN A 27 -0.44 -4.83 -13.67
N TYR A 28 -0.73 -5.23 -14.91
CA TYR A 28 -1.28 -6.54 -15.22
C TYR A 28 -0.14 -7.45 -15.73
N LEU A 29 0.18 -8.50 -14.96
CA LEU A 29 1.36 -9.33 -15.16
C LEU A 29 0.96 -10.79 -15.35
N GLU A 30 1.32 -11.35 -16.50
CA GLU A 30 1.23 -12.76 -16.84
C GLU A 30 2.63 -13.30 -17.10
N GLY A 31 3.03 -14.30 -16.30
CA GLY A 31 4.23 -15.12 -16.46
C GLY A 31 3.83 -16.58 -16.24
N SER A 32 4.23 -17.50 -17.11
CA SER A 32 3.86 -18.92 -16.95
C SER A 32 4.56 -19.51 -15.73
N SER A 33 5.87 -19.29 -15.59
CA SER A 33 6.61 -19.69 -14.38
C SER A 33 6.28 -18.74 -13.23
N GLU A 34 7.00 -17.63 -13.07
CA GLU A 34 6.73 -16.63 -12.04
C GLU A 34 6.20 -15.32 -12.61
N ASN A 35 5.11 -14.78 -12.08
CA ASN A 35 4.70 -13.43 -12.47
C ASN A 35 5.70 -12.39 -11.89
N LEU A 36 6.25 -12.63 -10.70
CA LEU A 36 7.32 -11.82 -10.12
C LEU A 36 8.32 -12.68 -9.35
N MET A 37 9.62 -12.48 -9.61
CA MET A 37 10.69 -13.22 -8.95
C MET A 37 11.88 -12.34 -8.54
N PHE A 38 12.39 -12.52 -7.32
CA PHE A 38 13.69 -11.97 -6.89
C PHE A 38 14.62 -13.08 -6.41
N GLY A 39 15.77 -13.26 -7.06
CA GLY A 39 16.72 -14.34 -6.80
C GLY A 39 16.49 -15.56 -7.70
N GLY A 40 16.75 -16.76 -7.18
CA GLY A 40 16.80 -17.99 -7.97
C GLY A 40 18.23 -18.46 -8.08
N GLY A 41 18.89 -18.03 -9.15
CA GLY A 41 20.31 -18.25 -9.35
C GLY A 41 21.19 -17.34 -8.51
N ASP A 42 22.42 -17.80 -8.30
CA ASP A 42 23.43 -17.06 -7.53
C ASP A 42 23.73 -15.71 -8.18
N PRO A 43 23.58 -14.57 -7.47
CA PRO A 43 23.94 -13.26 -8.01
C PRO A 43 25.45 -13.20 -8.33
N ALA A 44 25.78 -12.59 -9.46
CA ALA A 44 27.17 -12.30 -9.85
C ALA A 44 27.81 -11.23 -8.94
N ILE A 45 26.98 -10.40 -8.28
CA ILE A 45 27.44 -9.39 -7.33
C ILE A 45 27.55 -10.03 -5.93
N ALA A 46 28.77 -10.09 -5.41
CA ALA A 46 29.05 -10.64 -4.09
C ALA A 46 28.31 -9.87 -2.98
N ASN A 47 27.72 -10.60 -2.03
CA ASN A 47 26.94 -10.08 -0.90
C ASN A 47 25.66 -9.30 -1.28
N LEU A 48 25.18 -9.43 -2.52
CA LEU A 48 23.95 -8.78 -2.95
C LEU A 48 22.72 -9.45 -2.33
N VAL A 49 21.89 -8.65 -1.66
CA VAL A 49 20.50 -8.97 -1.31
C VAL A 49 19.64 -7.81 -1.84
N PRO A 50 18.91 -8.00 -2.96
CA PRO A 50 18.00 -7.00 -3.52
C PRO A 50 17.11 -6.39 -2.45
N SER A 51 16.91 -5.07 -2.48
CA SER A 51 16.26 -4.40 -1.37
C SER A 51 15.42 -3.19 -1.72
N ASP A 52 14.57 -2.78 -0.78
CA ASP A 52 13.65 -1.65 -0.92
C ASP A 52 12.71 -1.85 -2.12
N ILE A 53 11.90 -2.91 -2.02
CA ILE A 53 11.03 -3.40 -3.10
C ILE A 53 9.58 -3.06 -2.76
N GLU A 54 8.96 -2.21 -3.58
CA GLU A 54 7.53 -1.93 -3.53
C GLU A 54 6.80 -2.73 -4.62
N VAL A 55 5.79 -3.51 -4.21
CA VAL A 55 4.88 -4.26 -5.08
C VAL A 55 3.44 -3.90 -4.73
N ARG A 56 2.83 -2.99 -5.49
CA ARG A 56 1.55 -2.38 -5.10
C ARG A 56 0.49 -2.38 -6.19
N GLY A 57 -0.73 -2.80 -5.88
CA GLY A 57 -1.87 -2.61 -6.78
C GLY A 57 -1.74 -3.39 -8.10
N ASN A 58 -0.97 -4.48 -8.14
CA ASN A 58 -0.81 -5.27 -9.35
C ASN A 58 -1.85 -6.39 -9.41
N HIS A 59 -2.21 -6.74 -10.63
CA HIS A 59 -2.94 -7.95 -10.95
C HIS A 59 -1.97 -8.97 -11.55
N PHE A 60 -1.64 -9.97 -10.75
CA PHE A 60 -0.86 -11.12 -11.18
C PHE A 60 -1.82 -12.23 -11.59
N PHE A 61 -1.76 -12.60 -12.86
CA PHE A 61 -2.74 -13.47 -13.48
C PHE A 61 -2.05 -14.58 -14.26
N LYS A 62 -2.57 -15.80 -14.17
CA LYS A 62 -2.27 -16.86 -15.14
C LYS A 62 -3.55 -17.22 -15.91
N PRO A 63 -3.54 -17.11 -17.26
CA PRO A 63 -4.68 -17.52 -18.07
C PRO A 63 -5.05 -18.99 -17.91
N LEU A 64 -6.34 -19.28 -17.67
CA LEU A 64 -6.84 -20.66 -17.66
C LEU A 64 -6.68 -21.38 -19.01
N ALA A 65 -6.52 -20.63 -20.10
CA ALA A 65 -6.15 -21.20 -21.40
C ALA A 65 -4.78 -21.90 -21.38
N TRP A 66 -3.96 -21.72 -20.34
CA TRP A 66 -2.69 -22.41 -20.12
C TRP A 66 -2.83 -23.70 -19.30
N LYS A 67 -4.00 -23.93 -18.69
CA LYS A 67 -4.27 -25.07 -17.82
C LYS A 67 -4.89 -26.22 -18.61
N SER A 68 -4.17 -27.33 -18.72
CA SER A 68 -4.48 -28.44 -19.65
C SER A 68 -5.83 -29.12 -19.49
N ASP A 69 -6.41 -29.05 -18.29
CA ASP A 69 -7.68 -29.65 -17.90
C ASP A 69 -8.81 -28.62 -17.76
N ASP A 70 -8.54 -27.34 -18.04
CA ASP A 70 -9.59 -26.32 -18.14
C ASP A 70 -10.27 -26.35 -19.53
N PRO A 71 -11.60 -26.14 -19.62
CA PRO A 71 -12.30 -26.11 -20.90
C PRO A 71 -11.78 -25.07 -21.91
N SER A 72 -11.09 -24.02 -21.44
CA SER A 72 -10.53 -22.96 -22.29
C SER A 72 -9.11 -23.25 -22.81
N TYR A 73 -8.55 -24.43 -22.49
CA TYR A 73 -7.16 -24.78 -22.81
C TYR A 73 -6.79 -24.58 -24.29
N GLY A 74 -5.74 -23.80 -24.54
CA GLY A 74 -5.27 -23.40 -25.87
C GLY A 74 -4.43 -24.45 -26.60
N GLY A 75 -4.19 -25.62 -25.99
CA GLY A 75 -3.50 -26.75 -26.64
C GLY A 75 -1.97 -26.75 -26.52
N ILE A 76 -1.38 -25.77 -25.83
CA ILE A 76 0.06 -25.71 -25.57
C ILE A 76 0.32 -25.82 -24.07
N LEU A 77 1.15 -26.79 -23.68
CA LEU A 77 1.59 -26.97 -22.30
C LEU A 77 2.75 -26.02 -22.03
N TRP A 78 2.57 -25.12 -21.07
CA TRP A 78 3.60 -24.19 -20.61
C TRP A 78 4.23 -24.69 -19.31
N VAL A 79 5.49 -24.30 -19.06
CA VAL A 79 6.10 -24.49 -17.74
C VAL A 79 5.41 -23.51 -16.80
N VAL A 80 4.66 -24.05 -15.83
CA VAL A 80 3.91 -23.27 -14.85
C VAL A 80 4.47 -23.46 -13.45
N LYS A 81 4.72 -22.34 -12.77
CA LYS A 81 5.25 -22.23 -11.40
C LYS A 81 4.47 -21.15 -10.63
N ASN A 82 5.03 -20.67 -9.52
CA ASN A 82 4.36 -19.82 -8.53
C ASN A 82 3.98 -18.43 -9.06
N ILE A 83 3.12 -17.66 -8.39
CA ILE A 83 2.80 -16.29 -8.83
C ILE A 83 3.87 -15.29 -8.39
N PHE A 84 4.20 -15.31 -7.09
CA PHE A 84 5.10 -14.35 -6.45
C PHE A 84 6.18 -15.10 -5.69
N GLU A 85 7.44 -14.91 -6.06
CA GLU A 85 8.55 -15.66 -5.50
C GLU A 85 9.71 -14.77 -5.02
N LEU A 86 10.11 -14.96 -3.77
CA LEU A 86 11.32 -14.39 -3.19
C LEU A 86 12.29 -15.51 -2.82
N LYS A 87 13.42 -15.54 -3.51
CA LYS A 87 14.57 -16.42 -3.25
C LYS A 87 15.79 -15.66 -2.74
N ASN A 88 15.86 -14.35 -2.94
CA ASN A 88 16.85 -13.46 -2.31
C ASN A 88 16.33 -12.01 -2.32
N ALA A 89 15.84 -11.50 -1.19
CA ALA A 89 15.28 -10.15 -1.08
C ALA A 89 15.18 -9.66 0.38
N GLN A 90 15.23 -8.35 0.59
CA GLN A 90 14.92 -7.74 1.89
C GLN A 90 14.17 -6.41 1.79
N ARG A 91 13.41 -6.04 2.82
CA ARG A 91 12.64 -4.77 2.90
C ARG A 91 11.64 -4.66 1.74
N ILE A 92 10.61 -5.48 1.81
CA ILE A 92 9.58 -5.64 0.78
C ILE A 92 8.23 -5.18 1.33
N LEU A 93 7.52 -4.40 0.52
CA LEU A 93 6.12 -4.07 0.72
C LEU A 93 5.30 -4.63 -0.45
N ALA A 94 4.50 -5.65 -0.20
CA ALA A 94 3.53 -6.22 -1.13
C ALA A 94 2.12 -5.87 -0.65
N ASP A 95 1.50 -4.85 -1.26
CA ASP A 95 0.26 -4.26 -0.77
C ASP A 95 -0.80 -4.09 -1.86
N GLY A 96 -2.04 -4.52 -1.61
CA GLY A 96 -3.15 -4.25 -2.53
C GLY A 96 -3.11 -5.02 -3.85
N ASN A 97 -2.43 -6.17 -3.92
CA ASN A 97 -2.33 -6.96 -5.15
C ASN A 97 -3.44 -8.03 -5.23
N ILE A 98 -3.81 -8.39 -6.46
CA ILE A 98 -4.61 -9.59 -6.74
C ILE A 98 -3.69 -10.63 -7.37
N LEU A 99 -3.61 -11.81 -6.76
CA LEU A 99 -2.83 -12.95 -7.24
C LEU A 99 -3.80 -14.09 -7.52
N GLU A 100 -3.97 -14.47 -8.79
CA GLU A 100 -4.95 -15.49 -9.14
C GLU A 100 -4.51 -16.50 -10.20
N ASN A 101 -5.11 -17.68 -10.08
CA ASN A 101 -4.96 -18.86 -10.94
C ASN A 101 -3.58 -19.52 -10.82
N GLU A 102 -3.28 -20.08 -9.67
CA GLU A 102 -2.10 -20.91 -9.48
C GLU A 102 -2.49 -22.39 -9.45
N TRP A 103 -1.81 -23.25 -10.19
CA TRP A 103 -2.10 -24.69 -10.18
C TRP A 103 -0.85 -25.55 -10.19
N VAL A 104 -1.00 -26.79 -9.73
CA VAL A 104 0.09 -27.77 -9.77
C VAL A 104 0.41 -28.12 -11.23
N ALA A 105 1.59 -27.73 -11.67
CA ALA A 105 2.14 -28.02 -12.98
C ALA A 105 3.67 -28.13 -12.91
N ALA A 106 4.27 -28.66 -13.99
CA ALA A 106 5.70 -28.95 -14.05
C ALA A 106 6.19 -29.73 -12.79
N ASP A 107 7.22 -29.22 -12.12
CA ASP A 107 7.84 -29.74 -10.91
C ASP A 107 7.40 -29.01 -9.63
N GLU A 108 6.44 -28.10 -9.73
CA GLU A 108 5.99 -27.26 -8.61
C GLU A 108 4.82 -27.84 -7.81
N THR A 109 4.70 -27.36 -6.57
CA THR A 109 3.72 -27.84 -5.59
C THR A 109 2.44 -27.00 -5.52
N GLY A 110 2.36 -25.92 -6.31
CA GLY A 110 1.15 -25.10 -6.48
C GLY A 110 0.91 -24.05 -5.38
N PHE A 111 1.96 -23.52 -4.76
CA PHE A 111 1.83 -22.36 -3.88
C PHE A 111 1.80 -21.06 -4.69
N ALA A 112 0.85 -20.17 -4.41
CA ALA A 112 0.78 -18.87 -5.08
C ALA A 112 1.97 -17.97 -4.71
N VAL A 113 2.38 -17.98 -3.44
CA VAL A 113 3.45 -17.13 -2.90
C VAL A 113 4.54 -17.97 -2.25
N THR A 114 5.80 -17.69 -2.58
CA THR A 114 6.96 -18.40 -2.01
C THR A 114 7.97 -17.42 -1.40
N PHE A 115 8.31 -17.66 -0.13
CA PHE A 115 9.39 -17.00 0.59
C PHE A 115 10.47 -18.04 0.90
N THR A 116 11.34 -18.31 -0.08
CA THR A 116 12.17 -19.52 -0.12
C THR A 116 13.63 -19.20 -0.46
N PRO A 117 14.47 -18.76 0.49
CA PRO A 117 15.82 -18.31 0.20
C PRO A 117 16.60 -19.41 -0.53
N ARG A 118 17.34 -19.04 -1.57
CA ARG A 118 18.03 -19.98 -2.45
C ARG A 118 19.50 -19.61 -2.66
N ASN A 119 20.35 -20.63 -2.57
CA ASN A 119 21.76 -20.61 -2.95
C ASN A 119 22.01 -21.70 -4.00
N GLU A 120 21.45 -21.52 -5.19
CA GLU A 120 21.26 -22.56 -6.21
C GLU A 120 22.53 -23.32 -6.55
N SER A 121 23.66 -22.63 -6.72
CA SER A 121 24.95 -23.26 -7.08
C SER A 121 25.97 -23.25 -5.93
N GLY A 122 25.57 -22.85 -4.71
CA GLY A 122 26.43 -22.78 -3.54
C GLY A 122 27.28 -21.49 -3.45
N GLY A 123 27.20 -20.59 -4.43
CA GLY A 123 28.01 -19.37 -4.54
C GLY A 123 27.48 -18.15 -3.78
N SER A 124 26.24 -18.20 -3.27
CA SER A 124 25.54 -17.09 -2.61
C SER A 124 25.03 -17.40 -1.19
N PRO A 125 25.89 -17.82 -0.25
CA PRO A 125 25.46 -18.17 1.12
C PRO A 125 24.86 -16.99 1.92
N TRP A 126 25.01 -15.76 1.42
CA TRP A 126 24.39 -14.57 2.01
C TRP A 126 22.92 -14.40 1.64
N SER A 127 22.39 -15.14 0.66
CA SER A 127 20.99 -15.03 0.20
C SER A 127 20.01 -15.25 1.37
N LEU A 128 18.90 -14.51 1.37
CA LEU A 128 17.89 -14.55 2.43
C LEU A 128 16.58 -13.90 1.99
N VAL A 129 15.50 -14.13 2.75
CA VAL A 129 14.24 -13.38 2.64
C VAL A 129 13.92 -12.74 3.99
N GLN A 130 13.87 -11.41 4.08
CA GLN A 130 13.53 -10.75 5.35
C GLN A 130 12.84 -9.41 5.21
N ASP A 131 12.21 -8.94 6.29
CA ASP A 131 11.52 -7.64 6.32
C ASP A 131 10.44 -7.53 5.24
N VAL A 132 9.56 -8.54 5.18
CA VAL A 132 8.44 -8.58 4.23
C VAL A 132 7.18 -8.11 4.92
N THR A 133 6.49 -7.16 4.31
CA THR A 133 5.12 -6.76 4.66
C THR A 133 4.20 -7.15 3.51
N PHE A 134 3.32 -8.11 3.74
CA PHE A 134 2.35 -8.62 2.77
C PHE A 134 0.94 -8.30 3.28
N THR A 135 0.34 -7.23 2.75
CA THR A 135 -0.89 -6.64 3.30
C THR A 135 -1.95 -6.32 2.25
N HIS A 136 -3.23 -6.38 2.63
CA HIS A 136 -4.34 -5.97 1.75
C HIS A 136 -4.39 -6.68 0.39
N ASN A 137 -3.83 -7.88 0.26
CA ASN A 137 -3.84 -8.64 -0.98
C ASN A 137 -5.04 -9.60 -1.02
N ILE A 138 -5.49 -9.91 -2.23
CA ILE A 138 -6.38 -11.03 -2.52
C ILE A 138 -5.53 -12.10 -3.20
N VAL A 139 -5.42 -13.28 -2.58
CA VAL A 139 -4.83 -14.46 -3.19
C VAL A 139 -5.95 -15.46 -3.42
N ARG A 140 -6.15 -15.89 -4.67
CA ARG A 140 -7.27 -16.75 -4.99
C ARG A 140 -7.00 -17.75 -6.07
N HIS A 141 -7.92 -18.72 -6.18
CA HIS A 141 -7.90 -19.68 -7.29
C HIS A 141 -6.56 -20.40 -7.35
N SER A 142 -6.17 -21.01 -6.22
CA SER A 142 -4.82 -21.55 -6.03
C SER A 142 -4.84 -22.91 -5.36
N ALA A 143 -3.88 -23.77 -5.68
CA ALA A 143 -3.74 -25.05 -4.98
C ALA A 143 -3.30 -24.87 -3.52
N SER A 144 -2.50 -23.85 -3.21
CA SER A 144 -2.08 -23.48 -1.86
C SER A 144 -1.70 -22.00 -1.79
N ALA A 145 -1.76 -21.40 -0.59
CA ALA A 145 -1.57 -19.95 -0.45
C ALA A 145 -0.09 -19.55 -0.36
N ILE A 146 0.57 -19.74 0.79
CA ILE A 146 1.95 -19.26 1.00
C ILE A 146 2.84 -20.35 1.59
N ILE A 147 4.03 -20.52 1.01
CA ILE A 147 5.13 -21.31 1.59
C ILE A 147 6.25 -20.38 2.08
N THR A 148 6.75 -20.64 3.29
CA THR A 148 7.88 -19.95 3.91
C THR A 148 8.94 -20.96 4.30
N GLN A 149 10.10 -20.89 3.65
CA GLN A 149 11.26 -21.71 3.96
C GLN A 149 12.28 -20.89 4.78
N GLY A 150 12.76 -21.45 5.89
CA GLY A 150 13.71 -20.83 6.79
C GLY A 150 15.11 -20.72 6.19
N THR A 151 15.69 -21.83 5.74
CA THR A 151 16.98 -21.85 5.04
C THR A 151 16.92 -22.80 3.86
N ASP A 152 17.78 -22.58 2.87
CA ASP A 152 18.02 -23.55 1.81
C ASP A 152 18.60 -24.86 2.36
N THR A 153 18.44 -25.94 1.59
CA THR A 153 18.99 -27.27 1.84
C THR A 153 20.34 -27.49 1.14
N ILE A 154 20.74 -26.60 0.23
CA ILE A 154 22.03 -26.64 -0.49
C ILE A 154 23.14 -26.04 0.38
N GLN A 155 24.34 -26.65 0.37
CA GLN A 155 25.50 -26.20 1.15
C GLN A 155 26.47 -25.37 0.29
N PRO A 156 26.99 -24.23 0.81
CA PRO A 156 26.72 -23.67 2.14
C PRO A 156 25.29 -23.08 2.23
N ILE A 157 24.62 -23.26 3.37
CA ILE A 157 23.23 -22.81 3.54
C ILE A 157 23.10 -21.28 3.48
N THR A 158 21.94 -20.81 3.05
CA THR A 158 21.53 -19.41 3.06
C THR A 158 21.44 -18.85 4.49
N GLN A 159 21.30 -17.53 4.63
CA GLN A 159 20.84 -16.99 5.91
C GLN A 159 19.35 -17.32 6.13
N GLN A 160 18.93 -17.22 7.39
CA GLN A 160 17.57 -17.57 7.81
C GLN A 160 16.54 -16.51 7.38
N THR A 161 15.44 -16.97 6.77
CA THR A 161 14.24 -16.17 6.51
C THR A 161 13.62 -15.68 7.81
N ARG A 162 13.36 -14.37 7.89
CA ARG A 162 12.85 -13.77 9.13
C ARG A 162 12.11 -12.46 8.97
N ARG A 163 11.31 -12.09 9.97
CA ARG A 163 10.58 -10.81 10.04
C ARG A 163 9.64 -10.66 8.85
N ILE A 164 8.66 -11.55 8.81
CA ILE A 164 7.61 -11.60 7.78
C ILE A 164 6.29 -11.22 8.44
N LEU A 165 5.59 -10.23 7.90
CA LEU A 165 4.25 -9.82 8.30
C LEU A 165 3.28 -10.15 7.17
N ILE A 166 2.27 -10.95 7.48
CA ILE A 166 1.15 -11.28 6.59
C ILE A 166 -0.11 -10.80 7.31
N LYS A 167 -0.71 -9.71 6.84
CA LYS A 167 -1.77 -9.04 7.58
C LYS A 167 -2.85 -8.43 6.71
N ASP A 168 -4.11 -8.53 7.12
CA ASP A 168 -5.24 -7.95 6.38
C ASP A 168 -5.32 -8.46 4.93
N ASN A 169 -5.13 -9.77 4.69
CA ASN A 169 -5.29 -10.37 3.36
C ASN A 169 -6.51 -11.30 3.31
N VAL A 170 -7.05 -11.46 2.11
CA VAL A 170 -8.11 -12.42 1.79
C VAL A 170 -7.53 -13.57 0.97
N PHE A 171 -7.78 -14.79 1.41
CA PHE A 171 -7.40 -16.02 0.70
C PHE A 171 -8.68 -16.79 0.35
N GLU A 172 -9.07 -16.83 -0.92
CA GLU A 172 -10.31 -17.48 -1.37
C GLU A 172 -10.03 -18.59 -2.39
N ASP A 173 -10.86 -19.64 -2.40
CA ASP A 173 -10.73 -20.75 -3.35
C ASP A 173 -9.31 -21.38 -3.36
N ILE A 174 -8.81 -21.70 -2.15
CA ILE A 174 -7.50 -22.33 -1.95
C ILE A 174 -7.69 -23.84 -1.75
N GLU A 175 -7.65 -24.61 -2.84
CA GLU A 175 -8.12 -25.99 -2.83
C GLU A 175 -7.50 -26.88 -3.94
N PRO A 176 -7.37 -28.20 -3.73
CA PRO A 176 -6.67 -29.09 -4.64
C PRO A 176 -7.51 -29.76 -5.73
N ASP A 177 -8.84 -29.78 -5.62
CA ASP A 177 -9.77 -30.40 -6.57
C ASP A 177 -9.73 -29.71 -7.94
N ARG A 178 -9.76 -28.37 -7.98
CA ARG A 178 -9.62 -27.62 -9.25
C ARG A 178 -8.18 -27.24 -9.55
N TRP A 179 -7.44 -26.81 -8.53
CA TRP A 179 -6.15 -26.15 -8.72
C TRP A 179 -4.96 -27.07 -8.47
N GLY A 180 -5.14 -28.17 -7.72
CA GLY A 180 -4.03 -28.99 -7.26
C GLY A 180 -4.10 -30.46 -7.65
N ARG A 181 -3.49 -31.28 -6.79
CA ARG A 181 -3.69 -32.73 -6.76
C ARG A 181 -4.11 -33.09 -5.35
N LEU A 182 -5.03 -34.03 -5.19
CA LEU A 182 -5.57 -34.46 -3.88
C LEU A 182 -4.52 -34.79 -2.79
N ASN A 183 -3.27 -35.07 -3.17
CA ASN A 183 -2.17 -35.36 -2.24
C ASN A 183 -1.48 -34.10 -1.65
N TYR A 184 -1.80 -32.90 -2.12
CA TYR A 184 -1.28 -31.62 -1.64
C TYR A 184 -2.44 -30.73 -1.17
N PRO A 185 -2.72 -30.65 0.13
CA PRO A 185 -4.07 -30.38 0.60
C PRO A 185 -4.34 -28.89 0.81
N GLY A 186 -4.59 -28.09 -0.22
CA GLY A 186 -5.23 -26.76 -0.06
C GLY A 186 -4.66 -25.91 1.09
N THR A 187 -3.32 -25.88 1.24
CA THR A 187 -2.67 -25.42 2.47
C THR A 187 -2.63 -23.91 2.52
N GLY A 188 -2.98 -23.33 3.67
CA GLY A 188 -2.86 -21.90 3.92
C GLY A 188 -1.39 -21.47 3.99
N PHE A 189 -0.75 -21.78 5.11
CA PHE A 189 0.64 -21.41 5.36
C PHE A 189 1.51 -22.63 5.63
N LEU A 190 2.46 -22.89 4.75
CA LEU A 190 3.47 -23.93 4.94
C LEU A 190 4.77 -23.31 5.47
N PHE A 191 5.31 -23.88 6.53
CA PHE A 191 6.62 -23.58 7.09
C PHE A 191 7.56 -24.76 6.89
N TYR A 192 8.75 -24.49 6.36
CA TYR A 192 9.78 -25.48 6.08
C TYR A 192 11.15 -25.01 6.54
N SER A 193 12.01 -25.89 7.07
CA SER A 193 13.40 -25.55 7.45
C SER A 193 13.56 -24.35 8.42
N GLY A 194 12.55 -24.06 9.26
CA GLY A 194 12.67 -23.21 10.45
C GLY A 194 12.84 -21.70 10.18
N ALA A 195 11.76 -21.02 9.79
CA ALA A 195 11.73 -19.55 9.69
C ALA A 195 11.62 -18.88 11.07
N ALA A 196 11.98 -17.59 11.17
CA ALA A 196 11.93 -16.85 12.43
C ALA A 196 11.07 -15.57 12.35
N SER A 197 10.33 -15.26 13.42
CA SER A 197 9.57 -14.01 13.53
C SER A 197 8.59 -13.79 12.37
N VAL A 198 7.69 -14.76 12.16
CA VAL A 198 6.59 -14.65 11.19
C VAL A 198 5.30 -14.33 11.92
N THR A 199 4.64 -13.24 11.52
CA THR A 199 3.37 -12.76 12.08
C THR A 199 2.27 -12.86 11.04
N ILE A 200 1.19 -13.55 11.41
CA ILE A 200 -0.03 -13.72 10.62
C ILE A 200 -1.18 -13.14 11.44
N ASP A 201 -1.68 -11.98 11.02
CA ASP A 201 -2.59 -11.15 11.82
C ASP A 201 -3.76 -10.65 10.98
N HIS A 202 -5.00 -10.80 11.44
CA HIS A 202 -6.18 -10.29 10.71
C HIS A 202 -6.26 -10.77 9.25
N ASN A 203 -6.22 -12.07 8.97
CA ASN A 203 -6.46 -12.59 7.62
C ASN A 203 -7.72 -13.44 7.59
N THR A 204 -8.44 -13.42 6.47
CA THR A 204 -9.65 -14.22 6.21
C THR A 204 -9.34 -15.30 5.18
N PHE A 205 -9.52 -16.58 5.57
CA PHE A 205 -9.16 -17.74 4.75
C PHE A 205 -10.37 -18.59 4.36
N PHE A 206 -10.31 -19.13 3.15
CA PHE A 206 -11.17 -20.17 2.63
C PHE A 206 -10.31 -21.21 1.91
N ASN A 207 -9.67 -22.06 2.69
CA ASN A 207 -8.79 -23.13 2.21
C ASN A 207 -9.31 -24.51 2.63
N THR A 208 -8.95 -25.58 1.93
CA THR A 208 -9.48 -26.94 2.22
C THR A 208 -8.58 -27.86 3.04
N GLY A 209 -7.33 -27.48 3.33
CA GLY A 209 -6.47 -28.21 4.29
C GLY A 209 -6.00 -27.36 5.47
N PRO A 210 -4.80 -27.59 6.03
CA PRO A 210 -4.35 -26.84 7.19
C PRO A 210 -4.15 -25.37 6.90
N ALA A 211 -4.70 -24.53 7.77
CA ALA A 211 -4.41 -23.11 7.76
C ALA A 211 -2.92 -22.89 8.07
N VAL A 212 -2.33 -23.68 8.97
CA VAL A 212 -0.89 -23.65 9.27
C VAL A 212 -0.32 -25.07 9.24
N TYR A 213 0.73 -25.26 8.46
CA TYR A 213 1.52 -26.48 8.40
C TYR A 213 2.99 -26.18 8.73
N GLY A 214 3.61 -26.97 9.60
CA GLY A 214 5.05 -26.93 9.87
C GLY A 214 5.76 -28.24 9.54
N ASP A 215 6.98 -28.19 9.03
CA ASP A 215 7.83 -29.38 8.96
C ASP A 215 8.35 -29.79 10.36
N VAL A 216 9.41 -30.59 10.41
CA VAL A 216 10.04 -30.99 11.68
C VAL A 216 10.91 -29.90 12.31
N SER A 217 11.09 -28.77 11.63
CA SER A 217 11.97 -27.69 12.05
C SER A 217 11.22 -26.71 12.96
N ALA A 218 11.94 -26.16 13.96
CA ALA A 218 11.36 -25.19 14.87
C ALA A 218 11.25 -23.80 14.23
N ASN A 219 10.07 -23.18 14.29
CA ASN A 219 9.79 -21.85 13.79
C ASN A 219 9.61 -20.87 14.96
N SER A 220 10.67 -20.14 15.32
CA SER A 220 10.69 -19.29 16.52
C SER A 220 10.00 -17.94 16.30
N GLY A 221 9.38 -17.39 17.34
CA GLY A 221 8.75 -16.05 17.28
C GLY A 221 7.51 -15.98 16.37
N PHE A 222 6.83 -17.12 16.18
CA PHE A 222 5.61 -17.19 15.37
C PHE A 222 4.42 -16.53 16.08
N VAL A 223 3.64 -15.76 15.33
CA VAL A 223 2.40 -15.13 15.81
C VAL A 223 1.29 -15.47 14.82
N TYR A 224 0.19 -16.03 15.32
CA TYR A 224 -1.03 -16.29 14.56
C TYR A 224 -2.23 -15.78 15.37
N ARG A 225 -2.73 -14.60 15.03
CA ARG A 225 -3.78 -13.96 15.81
C ARG A 225 -4.83 -13.26 14.96
N ASN A 226 -6.01 -13.08 15.52
CA ASN A 226 -7.11 -12.33 14.90
C ASN A 226 -7.57 -12.85 13.53
N ASN A 227 -7.23 -14.08 13.16
CA ASN A 227 -7.55 -14.63 11.85
C ASN A 227 -8.91 -15.34 11.85
N VAL A 228 -9.53 -15.45 10.68
CA VAL A 228 -10.67 -16.34 10.42
C VAL A 228 -10.23 -17.42 9.45
N SER A 229 -10.30 -18.69 9.85
CA SER A 229 -9.96 -19.81 8.97
C SER A 229 -10.86 -21.02 9.19
N PRO A 230 -11.09 -21.85 8.16
CA PRO A 230 -11.86 -23.07 8.30
C PRO A 230 -11.07 -24.14 9.04
N TYR A 231 -11.80 -24.90 9.85
CA TYR A 231 -11.45 -26.23 10.31
C TYR A 231 -12.02 -27.22 9.30
N ASN A 232 -11.14 -27.79 8.47
CA ASN A 232 -11.56 -28.60 7.33
C ASN A 232 -11.89 -30.03 7.77
N LEU A 233 -13.13 -30.44 7.51
CA LEU A 233 -13.60 -31.83 7.67
C LEU A 233 -13.38 -32.57 6.34
N GLY A 234 -12.38 -33.46 6.24
CA GLY A 234 -12.00 -34.12 4.98
C GLY A 234 -10.66 -34.87 4.99
N THR A 235 -10.16 -35.27 3.82
CA THR A 235 -8.99 -36.18 3.62
C THR A 235 -7.65 -35.68 4.19
N ALA A 236 -7.56 -34.42 4.59
CA ALA A 236 -6.49 -33.86 5.41
C ALA A 236 -7.12 -33.03 6.52
N ASN A 237 -7.58 -33.70 7.59
CA ASN A 237 -8.45 -33.17 8.64
C ASN A 237 -7.90 -31.97 9.46
N TYR A 238 -6.81 -31.31 9.06
CA TYR A 238 -6.03 -30.49 9.97
C TYR A 238 -6.32 -28.98 9.89
N GLN A 239 -6.40 -28.28 11.03
CA GLN A 239 -6.29 -26.82 11.15
C GLN A 239 -4.83 -26.39 11.30
N LEU A 240 -4.09 -27.16 12.12
CA LEU A 240 -2.66 -27.02 12.41
C LEU A 240 -2.01 -28.41 12.25
N CYS A 241 -1.10 -28.58 11.30
CA CYS A 241 -0.47 -29.89 11.04
C CYS A 241 1.06 -29.77 11.07
N CYS A 242 1.77 -30.78 11.56
CA CYS A 242 3.23 -30.82 11.44
C CYS A 242 3.81 -32.21 11.12
N SER A 243 5.03 -32.26 10.58
CA SER A 243 5.83 -33.50 10.47
C SER A 243 5.24 -34.63 9.60
N GLY A 244 4.34 -34.34 8.66
CA GLY A 244 3.85 -35.31 7.66
C GLY A 244 3.06 -36.48 8.25
N VAL A 245 2.46 -36.30 9.42
CA VAL A 245 1.65 -37.35 10.05
C VAL A 245 0.28 -37.40 9.39
N THR A 246 -0.10 -38.59 8.91
CA THR A 246 -1.39 -38.89 8.28
C THR A 246 -2.38 -39.52 9.27
N ASP A 247 -2.32 -39.14 10.55
CA ASP A 247 -3.23 -39.64 11.58
C ASP A 247 -4.59 -38.93 11.53
N ASN A 248 -5.46 -39.53 10.72
CA ASN A 248 -6.79 -39.10 10.32
C ASN A 248 -7.85 -38.96 11.45
N ILE A 249 -7.51 -38.55 12.68
CA ILE A 249 -8.45 -38.62 13.81
C ILE A 249 -8.73 -37.27 14.49
N ASP A 250 -7.75 -36.36 14.65
CA ASP A 250 -7.97 -35.18 15.53
C ASP A 250 -7.78 -33.79 14.90
N GLY A 251 -7.41 -33.72 13.63
CA GLY A 251 -7.32 -32.46 12.90
C GLY A 251 -6.38 -31.40 13.46
N ILE A 252 -5.52 -31.79 14.40
CA ILE A 252 -4.32 -31.09 14.80
C ILE A 252 -3.30 -32.16 15.10
N GLY A 253 -2.08 -32.01 14.64
CA GLY A 253 -1.04 -32.94 15.06
C GLY A 253 0.25 -32.83 14.29
N GLY A 254 1.34 -33.01 15.01
CA GLY A 254 2.56 -33.56 14.45
C GLY A 254 2.98 -34.81 15.20
N ARG A 255 4.14 -35.37 14.85
CA ARG A 255 4.61 -36.66 15.37
C ARG A 255 4.66 -36.64 16.91
N GLY A 256 3.72 -37.32 17.54
CA GLY A 256 3.60 -37.42 19.00
C GLY A 256 2.85 -36.28 19.70
N THR A 257 2.16 -35.41 18.95
CA THR A 257 1.35 -34.28 19.49
C THR A 257 -0.07 -34.24 18.92
N THR A 258 -0.52 -35.32 18.30
CA THR A 258 -1.85 -35.47 17.71
C THR A 258 -2.96 -35.18 18.72
N GLY A 259 -3.92 -34.34 18.33
CA GLY A 259 -5.02 -33.90 19.19
C GLY A 259 -4.63 -32.91 20.29
N ASP A 260 -3.35 -32.50 20.37
CA ASP A 260 -2.83 -31.58 21.38
C ASP A 260 -2.22 -30.32 20.72
N ALA A 261 -3.04 -29.29 20.53
CA ALA A 261 -2.61 -28.05 19.88
C ALA A 261 -1.49 -27.32 20.64
N ASN A 262 -1.57 -27.24 21.97
CA ASN A 262 -0.49 -26.68 22.80
C ASN A 262 0.80 -27.49 22.64
N GLY A 263 0.72 -28.83 22.61
CA GLY A 263 1.84 -29.73 22.35
C GLY A 263 2.46 -29.49 20.97
N THR A 264 1.65 -29.44 19.91
CA THR A 264 2.09 -29.17 18.54
C THR A 264 2.76 -27.80 18.44
N LEU A 265 2.14 -26.74 18.95
CA LEU A 265 2.71 -25.39 18.94
C LEU A 265 4.03 -25.35 19.71
N SER A 266 4.10 -25.94 20.92
CA SER A 266 5.34 -25.94 21.71
C SER A 266 6.50 -26.66 21.03
N THR A 267 6.21 -27.65 20.17
CA THR A 267 7.22 -28.45 19.47
C THR A 267 7.71 -27.78 18.20
N TYR A 268 6.79 -27.34 17.33
CA TYR A 268 7.12 -26.87 15.98
C TYR A 268 7.14 -25.35 15.84
N PHE A 269 6.50 -24.64 16.78
CA PHE A 269 6.43 -23.18 16.85
C PHE A 269 6.72 -22.68 18.28
N PRO A 270 7.92 -22.97 18.83
CA PRO A 270 8.21 -22.72 20.24
C PRO A 270 8.03 -21.24 20.60
N GLY A 271 7.22 -20.99 21.64
CA GLY A 271 6.88 -19.64 22.09
C GLY A 271 5.85 -18.92 21.23
N ALA A 272 5.09 -19.63 20.39
CA ALA A 272 4.08 -19.02 19.53
C ALA A 272 3.02 -18.24 20.31
N VAL A 273 2.62 -17.09 19.76
CA VAL A 273 1.43 -16.36 20.19
C VAL A 273 0.28 -16.78 19.26
N PHE A 274 -0.63 -17.58 19.79
CA PHE A 274 -1.77 -18.11 19.03
C PHE A 274 -3.08 -17.75 19.74
N VAL A 275 -3.73 -16.65 19.34
CA VAL A 275 -4.82 -16.07 20.13
C VAL A 275 -5.85 -15.34 19.28
N ARG A 276 -7.11 -15.36 19.71
CA ARG A 276 -8.25 -14.66 19.10
C ARG A 276 -8.48 -15.01 17.64
N ASN A 277 -8.28 -16.27 17.27
CA ASN A 277 -8.63 -16.75 15.93
C ASN A 277 -10.03 -17.37 15.95
N ALA A 278 -10.81 -17.18 14.89
CA ALA A 278 -12.04 -17.92 14.64
C ALA A 278 -11.74 -19.12 13.73
N LEU A 279 -11.69 -20.30 14.33
CA LEU A 279 -11.35 -21.58 13.69
C LEU A 279 -12.66 -22.35 13.42
N ALA A 280 -13.21 -22.17 12.22
CA ALA A 280 -14.59 -22.49 11.90
C ALA A 280 -14.80 -23.93 11.44
N GLY A 281 -15.50 -24.73 12.25
CA GLY A 281 -15.77 -26.16 12.01
C GLY A 281 -15.80 -26.98 13.31
N GLY A 282 -15.98 -26.30 14.46
CA GLY A 282 -16.30 -26.94 15.74
C GLY A 282 -15.12 -27.42 16.60
N GLY A 283 -13.86 -27.26 16.14
CA GLY A 283 -12.66 -27.48 16.95
C GLY A 283 -12.62 -28.80 17.72
N ASN A 284 -12.23 -29.91 17.08
CA ASN A 284 -12.29 -31.24 17.69
C ASN A 284 -11.18 -31.52 18.75
N SER A 285 -10.21 -30.62 18.92
CA SER A 285 -9.16 -30.74 19.97
C SER A 285 -9.56 -30.04 21.25
N THR A 286 -9.19 -30.63 22.41
CA THR A 286 -9.53 -30.06 23.73
C THR A 286 -8.42 -29.20 24.35
N ASN A 287 -7.23 -29.08 23.73
CA ASN A 287 -6.07 -28.39 24.34
C ASN A 287 -5.51 -27.24 23.48
N TRP A 288 -6.38 -26.32 23.06
CA TRP A 288 -5.98 -25.10 22.39
C TRP A 288 -5.43 -24.04 23.36
N PRO A 289 -4.53 -23.15 22.90
CA PRO A 289 -4.25 -21.90 23.59
C PRO A 289 -5.54 -21.13 23.90
N ALA A 290 -5.59 -20.49 25.06
CA ALA A 290 -6.77 -19.76 25.51
C ALA A 290 -7.16 -18.62 24.56
N ASN A 291 -8.44 -18.22 24.61
CA ASN A 291 -9.01 -17.11 23.86
C ASN A 291 -9.00 -17.28 22.33
N ASN A 292 -9.13 -18.51 21.83
CA ASN A 292 -9.54 -18.78 20.44
C ASN A 292 -11.03 -19.13 20.38
N PHE A 293 -11.64 -18.96 19.22
CA PHE A 293 -13.05 -19.19 18.98
C PHE A 293 -13.26 -20.35 18.00
N PHE A 294 -14.32 -21.13 18.21
CA PHE A 294 -14.60 -22.33 17.43
C PHE A 294 -16.05 -22.32 16.91
N PRO A 295 -16.39 -21.43 15.94
CA PRO A 295 -17.69 -21.49 15.30
C PRO A 295 -17.92 -22.88 14.70
N SER A 296 -19.17 -23.36 14.69
CA SER A 296 -19.49 -24.71 14.20
C SER A 296 -19.31 -24.86 12.69
N THR A 297 -19.41 -23.76 11.94
CA THR A 297 -19.23 -23.69 10.48
C THR A 297 -18.68 -22.32 10.10
N LEU A 298 -18.18 -22.17 8.87
CA LEU A 298 -17.81 -20.85 8.33
C LEU A 298 -19.01 -19.89 8.30
N ASP A 299 -20.23 -20.38 8.06
CA ASP A 299 -21.42 -19.53 8.07
C ASP A 299 -21.74 -19.00 9.48
N ALA A 300 -21.40 -19.77 10.53
CA ALA A 300 -21.54 -19.33 11.92
C ALA A 300 -20.57 -18.19 12.30
N VAL A 301 -19.57 -17.88 11.45
CA VAL A 301 -18.75 -16.67 11.59
C VAL A 301 -19.60 -15.40 11.44
N GLY A 302 -20.70 -15.46 10.68
CA GLY A 302 -21.64 -14.35 10.55
C GLY A 302 -21.17 -13.25 9.59
N PHE A 303 -20.57 -13.63 8.46
CA PHE A 303 -20.27 -12.73 7.34
C PHE A 303 -21.56 -12.10 6.77
N VAL A 304 -21.46 -10.90 6.19
CA VAL A 304 -22.59 -10.21 5.55
C VAL A 304 -23.09 -11.00 4.33
N ASN A 305 -22.19 -11.37 3.40
CA ASN A 305 -22.52 -12.23 2.26
C ASN A 305 -21.29 -12.99 1.74
N ARG A 306 -20.91 -14.06 2.46
CA ARG A 306 -19.76 -14.91 2.09
C ARG A 306 -19.85 -15.46 0.67
N ALA A 307 -21.03 -15.90 0.23
CA ALA A 307 -21.21 -16.48 -1.10
C ALA A 307 -21.06 -15.44 -2.22
N GLY A 308 -21.28 -14.16 -1.93
CA GLY A 308 -21.07 -13.04 -2.85
C GLY A 308 -19.74 -12.31 -2.68
N GLY A 309 -18.80 -12.83 -1.89
CA GLY A 309 -17.49 -12.21 -1.66
C GLY A 309 -17.46 -11.08 -0.64
N ASP A 310 -18.58 -10.78 0.04
CA ASP A 310 -18.63 -9.78 1.11
C ASP A 310 -18.32 -10.44 2.46
N TYR A 311 -17.04 -10.38 2.82
CA TYR A 311 -16.49 -10.98 4.04
C TYR A 311 -16.51 -10.03 5.25
N HIS A 312 -17.24 -8.91 5.20
CA HIS A 312 -17.45 -8.11 6.39
C HIS A 312 -18.17 -8.93 7.46
N LEU A 313 -17.80 -8.75 8.73
CA LEU A 313 -18.58 -9.31 9.83
C LEU A 313 -19.84 -8.47 10.04
N SER A 314 -21.00 -9.14 9.94
CA SER A 314 -22.29 -8.51 10.21
C SER A 314 -22.36 -7.98 11.64
N ALA A 315 -23.26 -7.02 11.90
CA ALA A 315 -23.49 -6.48 13.24
C ALA A 315 -23.92 -7.56 14.27
N ALA A 316 -24.42 -8.70 13.81
CA ALA A 316 -24.82 -9.83 14.65
C ALA A 316 -23.69 -10.85 14.86
N SER A 317 -22.56 -10.73 14.17
CA SER A 317 -21.44 -11.65 14.36
C SER A 317 -20.87 -11.51 15.78
N PRO A 318 -20.71 -12.62 16.52
CA PRO A 318 -20.05 -12.59 17.83
C PRO A 318 -18.55 -12.31 17.73
N TYR A 319 -18.00 -12.32 16.52
CA TYR A 319 -16.58 -12.09 16.24
C TYR A 319 -16.30 -10.64 15.81
N LYS A 320 -17.34 -9.80 15.75
CA LYS A 320 -17.22 -8.36 15.52
C LYS A 320 -16.52 -7.71 16.72
N ASN A 321 -15.50 -6.87 16.46
CA ASN A 321 -14.65 -6.23 17.46
C ASN A 321 -13.95 -7.20 18.45
N ALA A 322 -13.85 -8.48 18.11
CA ALA A 322 -13.31 -9.50 19.00
C ALA A 322 -11.78 -9.65 18.93
N GLY A 323 -11.12 -8.99 17.98
CA GLY A 323 -9.66 -8.99 17.82
C GLY A 323 -8.92 -8.40 19.01
N THR A 324 -7.65 -8.78 19.20
CA THR A 324 -6.81 -8.34 20.32
C THR A 324 -6.68 -6.81 20.42
N ASP A 325 -6.93 -6.12 19.33
CA ASP A 325 -6.90 -4.67 19.14
C ASP A 325 -8.30 -4.02 19.15
N GLY A 326 -9.36 -4.80 19.35
CA GLY A 326 -10.74 -4.33 19.32
C GLY A 326 -11.34 -4.23 17.91
N LYS A 327 -10.65 -4.71 16.87
CA LYS A 327 -11.18 -4.82 15.50
C LYS A 327 -11.89 -6.15 15.26
N ASP A 328 -12.57 -6.26 14.12
CA ASP A 328 -13.20 -7.49 13.66
C ASP A 328 -12.16 -8.60 13.46
N LEU A 329 -12.53 -9.86 13.73
CA LEU A 329 -11.68 -10.99 13.34
C LEU A 329 -11.70 -11.16 11.82
N GLY A 330 -10.55 -11.53 11.26
CA GLY A 330 -10.33 -11.60 9.82
C GLY A 330 -9.76 -10.29 9.29
N ALA A 331 -9.65 -10.21 7.97
CA ALA A 331 -9.13 -9.04 7.27
C ALA A 331 -10.06 -7.84 7.35
N ASP A 332 -9.46 -6.65 7.40
CA ASP A 332 -10.13 -5.37 7.18
C ASP A 332 -10.60 -5.27 5.71
N ILE A 333 -11.82 -5.74 5.43
CA ILE A 333 -12.32 -5.90 4.06
C ILE A 333 -12.48 -4.57 3.32
N ASP A 334 -12.84 -3.49 4.02
CA ASP A 334 -12.87 -2.15 3.44
C ASP A 334 -11.46 -1.74 2.96
N ALA A 335 -10.43 -1.97 3.77
CA ALA A 335 -9.04 -1.69 3.39
C ALA A 335 -8.54 -2.59 2.25
N VAL A 336 -8.89 -3.88 2.26
CA VAL A 336 -8.57 -4.83 1.15
C VAL A 336 -9.19 -4.35 -0.15
N ASN A 337 -10.50 -4.07 -0.15
CA ASN A 337 -11.22 -3.61 -1.34
C ASN A 337 -10.64 -2.28 -1.85
N ALA A 338 -10.37 -1.33 -0.94
CA ALA A 338 -9.79 -0.04 -1.30
C ALA A 338 -8.36 -0.16 -1.87
N ALA A 339 -7.57 -1.12 -1.41
CA ALA A 339 -6.21 -1.36 -1.89
C ALA A 339 -6.18 -2.12 -3.23
N THR A 340 -7.12 -3.05 -3.42
CA THR A 340 -7.17 -3.94 -4.61
C THR A 340 -8.04 -3.43 -5.75
N ALA A 341 -8.83 -2.36 -5.55
CA ALA A 341 -9.67 -1.76 -6.59
C ALA A 341 -8.90 -1.47 -7.90
N CYS A 342 -7.62 -1.11 -7.79
CA CYS A 342 -6.75 -0.85 -8.94
C CYS A 342 -6.42 -2.12 -9.76
N ALA A 343 -6.26 -3.24 -9.07
CA ALA A 343 -5.92 -4.54 -9.67
C ALA A 343 -7.15 -5.22 -10.29
N SER A 344 -8.36 -5.02 -9.75
CA SER A 344 -9.57 -5.70 -10.23
C SER A 344 -10.09 -5.22 -11.58
N ASP A 345 -9.90 -3.93 -11.88
CA ASP A 345 -10.63 -3.28 -12.99
C ASP A 345 -9.78 -3.14 -14.25
N GLY A 346 -8.47 -3.44 -14.19
CA GLY A 346 -7.51 -3.23 -15.28
C GLY A 346 -7.36 -1.77 -15.75
N ALA A 347 -8.17 -0.86 -15.19
CA ALA A 347 -8.24 0.56 -15.47
C ALA A 347 -7.44 1.33 -14.42
N CYS A 348 -6.14 1.05 -14.35
CA CYS A 348 -5.24 2.04 -13.80
C CYS A 348 -4.98 3.10 -14.88
N THR A 349 -5.79 4.17 -14.92
CA THR A 349 -5.10 5.47 -14.78
C THR A 349 -4.30 5.31 -13.50
N PRO A 350 -2.98 5.58 -13.48
CA PRO A 350 -2.19 5.42 -12.26
C PRO A 350 -3.06 5.96 -11.14
N ARG A 351 -3.35 5.14 -10.12
CA ARG A 351 -3.76 5.73 -8.87
C ARG A 351 -2.63 6.70 -8.65
N ALA A 352 -2.94 7.99 -8.81
CA ALA A 352 -2.05 9.02 -8.36
C ALA A 352 -1.62 8.48 -7.02
N VAL A 353 -0.31 8.34 -6.80
CA VAL A 353 0.15 8.35 -5.43
C VAL A 353 -0.73 9.43 -4.80
N THR A 354 -1.41 9.15 -3.70
CA THR A 354 -2.12 10.22 -3.00
C THR A 354 -1.07 11.19 -2.45
N THR A 355 0.00 11.54 -3.19
CA THR A 355 0.42 12.92 -3.32
C THR A 355 -0.84 13.69 -3.59
N ALA A 356 -1.21 14.57 -2.65
CA ALA A 356 -2.26 15.56 -2.86
C ALA A 356 -2.21 16.03 -4.31
N SER A 357 -3.35 15.99 -5.01
CA SER A 357 -3.43 16.44 -6.41
C SER A 357 -2.67 17.74 -6.57
N ASP A 358 -1.79 17.81 -7.57
CA ASP A 358 -1.09 19.07 -7.81
C ASP A 358 -2.18 20.12 -8.06
N PRO A 359 -2.23 21.21 -7.28
CA PRO A 359 -3.24 22.25 -7.46
C PRO A 359 -3.22 22.91 -8.84
N PHE A 360 -2.22 22.61 -9.66
CA PHE A 360 -2.08 23.13 -11.01
C PHE A 360 -2.08 22.04 -12.09
N ASP A 361 -2.46 20.79 -11.81
CA ASP A 361 -2.66 19.75 -12.84
C ASP A 361 -4.12 19.80 -13.36
N PHE A 362 -4.40 20.58 -14.39
CA PHE A 362 -5.76 20.81 -14.89
C PHE A 362 -6.22 19.76 -15.92
N ASP A 363 -5.32 18.92 -16.45
CA ASP A 363 -5.66 17.87 -17.40
C ASP A 363 -5.60 16.44 -16.83
N GLY A 364 -5.05 16.29 -15.62
CA GLY A 364 -5.01 15.05 -14.85
C GLY A 364 -3.90 14.10 -15.30
N ASP A 365 -2.83 14.63 -15.92
CA ASP A 365 -1.69 13.81 -16.35
C ASP A 365 -0.68 13.53 -15.23
N GLY A 366 -0.93 14.04 -14.02
CA GLY A 366 -0.09 13.91 -12.84
C GLY A 366 1.07 14.91 -12.81
N LYS A 367 1.10 15.93 -13.68
CA LYS A 367 2.14 16.96 -13.70
C LYS A 367 1.55 18.37 -13.62
N THR A 368 2.30 19.28 -13.01
CA THR A 368 1.96 20.71 -12.97
C THR A 368 1.79 21.28 -14.39
N ASP A 369 0.63 21.88 -14.67
CA ASP A 369 0.43 22.72 -15.84
C ASP A 369 0.91 24.16 -15.60
N ILE A 370 1.26 24.84 -16.69
CA ILE A 370 1.57 26.27 -16.63
C ILE A 370 0.26 27.05 -16.77
N ALA A 371 -0.19 27.70 -15.70
CA ALA A 371 -1.40 28.51 -15.71
C ALA A 371 -1.13 30.01 -15.44
N VAL A 372 -1.88 30.88 -16.13
CA VAL A 372 -1.93 32.32 -15.89
C VAL A 372 -3.36 32.74 -15.63
N TYR A 373 -3.63 33.29 -14.45
CA TYR A 373 -4.89 33.97 -14.14
C TYR A 373 -4.76 35.48 -14.38
N ARG A 374 -5.70 36.06 -15.12
CA ARG A 374 -5.84 37.51 -15.32
C ARG A 374 -7.03 38.03 -14.51
N PRO A 375 -6.79 38.63 -13.33
CA PRO A 375 -7.87 39.05 -12.42
C PRO A 375 -8.84 40.06 -13.04
N SER A 376 -8.34 40.99 -13.86
CA SER A 376 -9.17 42.05 -14.46
C SER A 376 -10.25 41.55 -15.43
N THR A 377 -10.12 40.30 -15.91
CA THR A 377 -11.07 39.70 -16.86
C THR A 377 -11.59 38.33 -16.41
N GLY A 378 -11.11 37.81 -15.27
CA GLY A 378 -11.43 36.45 -14.82
C GLY A 378 -11.01 35.37 -15.81
N ARG A 379 -9.91 35.55 -16.54
CA ARG A 379 -9.47 34.58 -17.56
C ARG A 379 -8.28 33.77 -17.07
N TRP A 380 -8.37 32.47 -17.27
CA TRP A 380 -7.31 31.50 -17.04
C TRP A 380 -6.78 31.06 -18.40
N TYR A 381 -5.47 31.07 -18.54
CA TYR A 381 -4.76 30.49 -19.68
C TYR A 381 -3.92 29.35 -19.15
N ILE A 382 -4.27 28.12 -19.51
CA ILE A 382 -3.67 26.90 -18.99
C ILE A 382 -2.97 26.22 -20.15
N ARG A 383 -1.65 26.04 -20.04
CA ARG A 383 -0.85 25.29 -21.01
C ARG A 383 -0.56 23.92 -20.42
N ARG A 384 -1.17 22.90 -21.03
CA ARG A 384 -1.09 21.51 -20.60
C ARG A 384 0.34 20.98 -20.65
N SER A 385 0.74 20.27 -19.62
CA SER A 385 1.99 19.53 -19.50
C SER A 385 2.04 18.36 -20.50
N SER A 386 0.89 17.72 -20.75
CA SER A 386 0.75 16.48 -21.53
C SER A 386 1.00 16.67 -23.03
N ASP A 387 0.48 17.75 -23.61
CA ASP A 387 0.51 18.00 -25.05
C ASP A 387 0.93 19.44 -25.45
N GLY A 388 1.12 20.33 -24.47
CA GLY A 388 1.50 21.72 -24.70
C GLY A 388 0.39 22.61 -25.25
N THR A 389 -0.84 22.12 -25.38
CA THR A 389 -2.00 22.89 -25.86
C THR A 389 -2.43 23.93 -24.82
N VAL A 390 -2.97 25.05 -25.30
CA VAL A 390 -3.46 26.13 -24.42
C VAL A 390 -4.99 26.09 -24.36
N GLN A 391 -5.50 25.88 -23.16
CA GLN A 391 -6.91 26.00 -22.83
C GLN A 391 -7.19 27.37 -22.20
N GLU A 392 -8.25 28.03 -22.65
CA GLU A 392 -8.75 29.26 -22.04
C GLU A 392 -10.04 28.96 -21.26
N VAL A 393 -10.08 29.36 -19.99
CA VAL A 393 -11.27 29.26 -19.14
C VAL A 393 -11.62 30.64 -18.60
N GLN A 394 -12.87 31.07 -18.77
CA GLN A 394 -13.37 32.29 -18.15
C GLN A 394 -14.10 31.95 -16.85
N TRP A 395 -13.47 32.24 -15.71
CA TRP A 395 -13.99 31.95 -14.38
C TRP A 395 -13.49 32.95 -13.33
N GLY A 396 -14.41 33.46 -12.50
CA GLY A 396 -14.14 34.56 -11.55
C GLY A 396 -14.06 35.93 -12.22
N GLY A 397 -13.24 36.83 -11.68
CA GLY A 397 -12.91 38.11 -12.33
C GLY A 397 -13.50 39.35 -11.67
N VAL A 398 -13.94 39.24 -10.42
CA VAL A 398 -14.22 40.41 -9.59
C VAL A 398 -12.89 40.95 -9.05
N ALA A 399 -12.75 42.27 -9.03
CA ALA A 399 -11.53 42.91 -8.53
C ALA A 399 -11.25 42.48 -7.08
N GLY A 400 -10.07 41.91 -6.84
CA GLY A 400 -9.65 41.37 -5.54
C GLY A 400 -9.86 39.87 -5.35
N ASP A 401 -10.43 39.17 -6.34
CA ASP A 401 -10.47 37.70 -6.33
C ASP A 401 -9.03 37.12 -6.36
N ILE A 402 -8.78 36.11 -5.53
CA ILE A 402 -7.53 35.35 -5.45
C ILE A 402 -7.75 34.00 -6.12
N ALA A 403 -6.92 33.67 -7.12
CA ALA A 403 -6.90 32.35 -7.75
C ALA A 403 -6.48 31.27 -6.75
N VAL A 404 -7.27 30.20 -6.64
CA VAL A 404 -7.08 29.11 -5.67
C VAL A 404 -7.38 27.75 -6.31
N PRO A 405 -6.71 27.39 -7.43
CA PRO A 405 -6.99 26.11 -8.07
C PRO A 405 -6.55 24.95 -7.16
N ALA A 406 -7.35 23.89 -7.17
CA ALA A 406 -7.14 22.60 -6.50
C ALA A 406 -8.23 21.61 -6.95
N ASP A 407 -8.06 20.31 -6.72
CA ASP A 407 -9.09 19.31 -6.99
C ASP A 407 -10.12 19.28 -5.84
N TYR A 408 -11.23 20.02 -5.95
CA TYR A 408 -12.26 20.08 -4.91
C TYR A 408 -13.34 19.01 -5.09
N ASP A 409 -13.46 18.39 -6.26
CA ASP A 409 -14.49 17.40 -6.54
C ASP A 409 -13.98 15.94 -6.51
N GLY A 410 -12.66 15.75 -6.52
CA GLY A 410 -11.96 14.48 -6.41
C GLY A 410 -11.81 13.74 -7.73
N ASP A 411 -11.87 14.45 -8.87
CA ASP A 411 -11.73 13.83 -10.20
C ASP A 411 -10.27 13.68 -10.67
N GLY A 412 -9.32 14.09 -9.82
CA GLY A 412 -7.89 14.05 -10.10
C GLY A 412 -7.38 15.25 -10.89
N LYS A 413 -8.20 16.28 -11.15
CA LYS A 413 -7.83 17.49 -11.87
C LYS A 413 -8.03 18.73 -11.02
N ALA A 414 -7.22 19.74 -11.25
CA ALA A 414 -7.38 21.05 -10.65
C ALA A 414 -8.63 21.76 -11.20
N ASP A 415 -9.51 22.16 -10.29
CA ASP A 415 -10.64 23.02 -10.59
C ASP A 415 -10.21 24.49 -10.69
N PRO A 416 -10.65 25.22 -11.73
CA PRO A 416 -10.60 26.67 -11.71
C PRO A 416 -11.45 27.22 -10.55
N ALA A 417 -10.80 27.86 -9.59
CA ALA A 417 -11.47 28.42 -8.41
C ALA A 417 -10.89 29.77 -7.98
N VAL A 418 -11.75 30.59 -7.36
CA VAL A 418 -11.36 31.87 -6.76
C VAL A 418 -11.89 32.02 -5.33
N TYR A 419 -11.07 32.58 -4.45
CA TYR A 419 -11.46 33.06 -3.13
C TYR A 419 -11.62 34.57 -3.16
N ARG A 420 -12.72 35.09 -2.61
CA ARG A 420 -13.02 36.52 -2.51
C ARG A 420 -12.80 37.00 -1.07
N PRO A 421 -11.67 37.65 -0.76
CA PRO A 421 -11.35 38.04 0.62
C PRO A 421 -12.32 39.07 1.21
N SER A 422 -12.97 39.87 0.39
CA SER A 422 -13.93 40.89 0.86
C SER A 422 -15.22 40.30 1.44
N THR A 423 -15.55 39.04 1.11
CA THR A 423 -16.76 38.36 1.56
C THR A 423 -16.49 36.99 2.20
N GLY A 424 -15.26 36.48 2.17
CA GLY A 424 -14.93 35.14 2.65
C GLY A 424 -15.57 34.02 1.82
N ARG A 425 -15.82 34.25 0.52
CA ARG A 425 -16.53 33.29 -0.34
C ARG A 425 -15.60 32.63 -1.35
N TRP A 426 -15.82 31.35 -1.57
CA TRP A 426 -15.17 30.51 -2.58
C TRP A 426 -16.12 30.28 -3.74
N TYR A 427 -15.59 30.37 -4.96
CA TYR A 427 -16.32 30.09 -6.20
C TYR A 427 -15.51 29.08 -7.00
N ILE A 428 -16.01 27.85 -7.06
CA ILE A 428 -15.32 26.69 -7.63
C ILE A 428 -16.11 26.24 -8.85
N ARG A 429 -15.42 26.02 -9.98
CA ARG A 429 -16.00 25.42 -11.16
C ARG A 429 -15.39 24.04 -11.35
N ARG A 430 -16.20 23.01 -11.11
CA ARG A 430 -15.79 21.62 -11.19
C ARG A 430 -15.27 21.25 -12.57
N SER A 431 -14.11 20.58 -12.61
CA SER A 431 -13.46 20.00 -13.78
C SER A 431 -14.31 18.88 -14.38
N SER A 432 -14.93 18.06 -13.52
CA SER A 432 -15.66 16.85 -13.91
C SER A 432 -16.93 17.12 -14.72
N ASP A 433 -17.72 18.11 -14.33
CA ASP A 433 -19.05 18.38 -14.89
C ASP A 433 -19.32 19.86 -15.23
N GLY A 434 -18.39 20.76 -14.89
CA GLY A 434 -18.52 22.19 -15.12
C GLY A 434 -19.51 22.90 -14.17
N THR A 435 -20.06 22.21 -13.17
CA THR A 435 -20.98 22.79 -12.20
C THR A 435 -20.27 23.78 -11.28
N VAL A 436 -21.05 24.73 -10.78
CA VAL A 436 -20.54 25.83 -9.96
C VAL A 436 -20.91 25.56 -8.51
N GLN A 437 -19.90 25.58 -7.65
CA GLN A 437 -20.07 25.53 -6.21
C GLN A 437 -19.66 26.87 -5.59
N GLU A 438 -20.55 27.41 -4.77
CA GLU A 438 -20.31 28.62 -3.98
C GLU A 438 -20.35 28.25 -2.49
N VAL A 439 -19.30 28.59 -1.75
CA VAL A 439 -19.20 28.28 -0.32
C VAL A 439 -18.73 29.51 0.45
N GLU A 440 -19.40 29.82 1.56
CA GLU A 440 -18.97 30.85 2.49
C GLU A 440 -18.10 30.20 3.57
N TRP A 441 -16.78 30.42 3.49
CA TRP A 441 -15.82 29.85 4.41
C TRP A 441 -14.59 30.74 4.56
N GLY A 442 -14.45 31.35 5.75
CA GLY A 442 -13.41 32.33 6.08
C GLY A 442 -13.97 33.73 6.35
N GLY A 443 -13.08 34.68 6.63
CA GLY A 443 -13.43 36.05 6.97
C GLY A 443 -12.53 37.08 6.30
N VAL A 444 -12.87 38.36 6.48
CA VAL A 444 -12.11 39.47 5.90
C VAL A 444 -10.67 39.47 6.41
N GLY A 445 -9.72 39.40 5.47
CA GLY A 445 -8.29 39.38 5.77
C GLY A 445 -7.69 37.98 5.99
N ASP A 446 -8.49 36.93 5.89
CA ASP A 446 -7.97 35.56 5.88
C ASP A 446 -7.29 35.25 4.52
N ARG A 447 -6.30 34.37 4.55
CA ARG A 447 -5.54 33.93 3.37
C ARG A 447 -5.97 32.52 2.96
N PRO A 448 -6.39 32.28 1.71
CA PRO A 448 -6.83 30.95 1.28
C PRO A 448 -5.62 30.01 1.12
N VAL A 449 -5.78 28.77 1.61
CA VAL A 449 -4.74 27.75 1.66
C VAL A 449 -5.31 26.34 1.40
N PRO A 450 -6.03 26.13 0.28
CA PRO A 450 -6.72 24.87 0.02
C PRO A 450 -5.74 23.71 -0.20
N ARG A 451 -5.97 22.60 0.48
CA ARG A 451 -5.21 21.35 0.42
C ARG A 451 -6.03 20.21 1.03
N ASP A 452 -5.65 18.98 0.74
CA ASP A 452 -6.19 17.79 1.40
C ASP A 452 -5.55 17.63 2.80
N TYR A 453 -6.24 18.03 3.88
CA TYR A 453 -5.76 17.92 5.26
C TYR A 453 -6.34 16.71 6.00
N ASP A 454 -7.33 16.00 5.44
CA ASP A 454 -7.92 14.80 6.02
C ASP A 454 -7.57 13.50 5.28
N GLY A 455 -6.98 13.59 4.10
CA GLY A 455 -6.47 12.50 3.27
C GLY A 455 -7.55 11.82 2.43
N ASP A 456 -8.65 12.51 2.12
CA ASP A 456 -9.75 11.94 1.32
C ASP A 456 -9.55 12.07 -0.20
N GLY A 457 -8.42 12.67 -0.63
CA GLY A 457 -8.09 12.89 -2.02
C GLY A 457 -8.68 14.16 -2.61
N LYS A 458 -9.40 14.97 -1.83
CA LYS A 458 -9.96 16.26 -2.25
C LYS A 458 -9.33 17.41 -1.49
N ALA A 459 -9.31 18.58 -2.10
CA ALA A 459 -8.88 19.79 -1.43
C ALA A 459 -9.97 20.27 -0.45
N ASP A 460 -9.59 20.40 0.81
CA ASP A 460 -10.39 21.09 1.82
C ASP A 460 -10.41 22.59 1.56
N LEU A 461 -11.55 23.23 1.90
CA LEU A 461 -11.59 24.68 1.97
C LEU A 461 -10.90 25.14 3.25
N ALA A 462 -9.73 25.74 3.10
CA ALA A 462 -8.94 26.19 4.23
C ALA A 462 -8.51 27.64 4.10
N VAL A 463 -8.53 28.36 5.23
CA VAL A 463 -7.98 29.70 5.34
C VAL A 463 -7.06 29.82 6.56
N PHE A 464 -6.00 30.62 6.42
CA PHE A 464 -5.13 31.04 7.51
C PHE A 464 -5.45 32.48 7.90
N ARG A 465 -5.77 32.71 9.17
CA ARG A 465 -6.05 34.02 9.75
C ARG A 465 -4.77 34.62 10.33
N PRO A 466 -4.13 35.60 9.66
CA PRO A 466 -2.81 36.08 10.08
C PRO A 466 -2.84 36.86 11.40
N SER A 467 -3.96 37.49 11.74
CA SER A 467 -4.10 38.28 12.98
C SER A 467 -3.95 37.43 14.25
N ALA A 468 -4.31 36.15 14.16
CA ALA A 468 -4.27 35.22 15.27
C ALA A 468 -3.29 34.07 15.06
N GLY A 469 -2.83 33.78 13.83
CA GLY A 469 -2.01 32.61 13.52
C GLY A 469 -2.83 31.31 13.51
N THR A 470 -4.09 31.40 13.06
CA THR A 470 -5.07 30.31 13.19
C THR A 470 -5.49 29.77 11.83
N TRP A 471 -5.55 28.45 11.68
CA TRP A 471 -6.07 27.76 10.51
C TRP A 471 -7.54 27.41 10.74
N HIS A 472 -8.37 27.66 9.72
CA HIS A 472 -9.77 27.25 9.66
C HIS A 472 -9.98 26.39 8.42
N ILE A 473 -10.30 25.13 8.61
CA ILE A 473 -10.38 24.10 7.57
C ILE A 473 -11.80 23.53 7.59
N LEU A 474 -12.42 23.41 6.43
CA LEU A 474 -13.69 22.72 6.25
C LEU A 474 -13.38 21.40 5.54
N LEU A 475 -13.53 20.30 6.26
CA LEU A 475 -13.16 18.97 5.78
C LEU A 475 -14.07 18.53 4.62
N SER A 476 -13.50 18.15 3.48
CA SER A 476 -14.20 17.65 2.29
C SER A 476 -14.98 16.37 2.59
N SER A 477 -14.40 15.47 3.36
CA SER A 477 -14.98 14.14 3.66
C SER A 477 -16.26 14.19 4.49
N THR A 478 -16.37 15.18 5.39
CA THR A 478 -17.44 15.24 6.40
C THR A 478 -18.23 16.54 6.39
N GLY A 479 -17.73 17.58 5.74
CA GLY A 479 -18.22 18.96 5.86
C GLY A 479 -18.00 19.57 7.26
N ALA A 480 -17.20 18.94 8.12
CA ALA A 480 -17.01 19.37 9.49
C ALA A 480 -15.95 20.49 9.59
N PRO A 481 -16.18 21.52 10.42
CA PRO A 481 -15.19 22.57 10.64
C PRO A 481 -14.08 22.11 11.59
N ARG A 482 -12.83 22.37 11.23
CA ARG A 482 -11.62 22.14 12.04
C ARG A 482 -10.87 23.45 12.21
N GLN A 483 -10.53 23.79 13.45
CA GLN A 483 -9.76 24.98 13.79
C GLN A 483 -8.47 24.58 14.51
N VAL A 484 -7.32 25.09 14.05
CA VAL A 484 -6.02 24.79 14.64
C VAL A 484 -5.21 26.06 14.84
N GLN A 485 -4.72 26.28 16.04
CA GLN A 485 -3.82 27.39 16.34
C GLN A 485 -2.38 26.97 16.01
N TRP A 486 -1.85 27.41 14.87
CA TRP A 486 -0.52 27.04 14.40
C TRP A 486 0.13 28.17 13.60
N GLY A 487 1.01 28.91 14.26
CA GLY A 487 1.69 30.09 13.72
C GLY A 487 1.53 31.31 14.62
N VAL A 488 2.20 32.41 14.25
CA VAL A 488 2.11 33.70 14.92
C VAL A 488 1.94 34.85 13.92
N LEU A 489 1.67 36.05 14.42
CA LEU A 489 1.56 37.25 13.58
C LEU A 489 2.81 37.44 12.72
N GLY A 490 2.62 37.56 11.41
CA GLY A 490 3.69 37.75 10.42
C GLY A 490 4.21 36.45 9.79
N ASP A 491 3.79 35.28 10.27
CA ASP A 491 4.08 34.01 9.62
C ASP A 491 3.28 33.86 8.30
N TRP A 492 3.88 33.20 7.32
CA TRP A 492 3.28 32.93 6.01
C TRP A 492 2.88 31.46 5.93
N PRO A 493 1.61 31.12 5.62
CA PRO A 493 1.18 29.73 5.54
C PRO A 493 1.73 29.08 4.27
N VAL A 494 2.26 27.86 4.41
CA VAL A 494 2.91 27.09 3.34
C VAL A 494 2.56 25.60 3.44
N PRO A 495 1.27 25.23 3.50
CA PRO A 495 0.87 23.85 3.75
C PRO A 495 1.26 22.92 2.61
N ARG A 496 1.84 21.78 2.97
CA ARG A 496 2.39 20.77 2.06
C ARG A 496 2.53 19.45 2.80
N ASP A 497 2.49 18.34 2.06
CA ASP A 497 2.80 17.01 2.60
C ASP A 497 4.32 16.79 2.57
N HIS A 498 5.00 16.97 3.70
CA HIS A 498 6.46 16.83 3.79
C HIS A 498 6.90 15.38 4.01
N ARG A 499 5.98 14.41 4.08
CA ARG A 499 6.26 12.99 4.36
C ARG A 499 5.81 12.05 3.25
N GLY A 500 4.97 12.50 2.33
CA GLY A 500 4.32 11.67 1.32
C GLY A 500 3.25 10.77 1.92
N ASP A 501 2.65 11.15 3.05
CA ASP A 501 1.59 10.38 3.71
C ASP A 501 0.18 10.69 3.17
N GLY A 502 0.12 11.60 2.21
CA GLY A 502 -1.07 12.02 1.50
C GLY A 502 -1.94 13.02 2.23
N LYS A 503 -1.45 13.60 3.32
CA LYS A 503 -2.13 14.69 4.03
C LYS A 503 -1.23 15.91 4.12
N ALA A 504 -1.79 17.08 3.85
CA ALA A 504 -1.06 18.33 4.02
C ALA A 504 -0.74 18.60 5.49
N ASP A 505 0.52 18.90 5.76
CA ASP A 505 0.98 19.38 7.05
C ASP A 505 0.59 20.85 7.25
N LEU A 506 0.35 21.23 8.51
CA LEU A 506 0.22 22.63 8.87
C LEU A 506 1.61 23.24 8.96
N ALA A 507 1.99 24.01 7.95
CA ALA A 507 3.32 24.59 7.85
C ALA A 507 3.27 26.10 7.70
N VAL A 508 4.15 26.79 8.41
CA VAL A 508 4.34 28.24 8.29
C VAL A 508 5.82 28.60 8.12
N PHE A 509 6.10 29.62 7.30
CA PHE A 509 7.41 30.23 7.16
C PHE A 509 7.44 31.57 7.89
N ARG A 510 8.46 31.79 8.72
CA ARG A 510 8.68 33.05 9.43
C ARG A 510 9.73 33.89 8.69
N PRO A 511 9.33 34.92 7.94
CA PRO A 511 10.22 35.61 7.00
C PRO A 511 11.38 36.34 7.69
N ASN A 512 11.15 36.92 8.87
CA ASN A 512 12.17 37.68 9.60
C ASN A 512 13.35 36.81 10.05
N ALA A 513 13.10 35.52 10.28
CA ALA A 513 14.10 34.56 10.76
C ALA A 513 14.55 33.58 9.68
N GLY A 514 13.81 33.42 8.57
CA GLY A 514 14.09 32.39 7.56
C GLY A 514 13.84 30.97 8.10
N THR A 515 12.81 30.81 8.94
CA THR A 515 12.56 29.56 9.68
C THR A 515 11.21 28.97 9.28
N TRP A 516 11.17 27.67 9.06
CA TRP A 516 9.96 26.90 8.80
C TRP A 516 9.50 26.21 10.07
N HIS A 517 8.20 26.21 10.32
CA HIS A 517 7.54 25.49 11.41
C HIS A 517 6.46 24.59 10.82
N ILE A 518 6.67 23.28 10.91
CA ILE A 518 5.82 22.26 10.29
C ILE A 518 5.25 21.39 11.43
N GLN A 519 3.93 21.32 11.53
CA GLN A 519 3.23 20.36 12.38
C GLN A 519 2.70 19.22 11.50
N ARG A 520 3.19 18.01 11.77
CA ARG A 520 2.90 16.84 10.96
C ARG A 520 1.45 16.39 11.07
N SER A 521 0.87 16.03 9.94
CA SER A 521 -0.48 15.50 9.82
C SER A 521 -0.66 14.14 10.52
N SER A 522 0.35 13.26 10.44
CA SER A 522 0.29 11.86 10.89
C SER A 522 0.36 11.67 12.41
N ASP A 523 1.20 12.43 13.11
CA ASP A 523 1.48 12.23 14.55
C ASP A 523 1.44 13.54 15.36
N GLY A 524 1.19 14.68 14.72
CA GLY A 524 1.17 16.00 15.36
C GLY A 524 2.55 16.52 15.78
N THR A 525 3.64 15.81 15.46
CA THR A 525 4.99 16.22 15.84
C THR A 525 5.39 17.51 15.14
N VAL A 526 6.19 18.31 15.85
CA VAL A 526 6.62 19.62 15.38
C VAL A 526 8.05 19.55 14.88
N GLN A 527 8.27 20.02 13.66
CA GLN A 527 9.57 20.18 13.05
C GLN A 527 9.86 21.65 12.80
N GLN A 528 11.07 22.07 13.16
CA GLN A 528 11.60 23.39 12.83
C GLN A 528 12.78 23.24 11.89
N VAL A 529 12.77 23.97 10.79
CA VAL A 529 13.85 23.95 9.79
C VAL A 529 14.34 25.37 9.60
N GLN A 530 15.61 25.61 9.91
CA GLN A 530 16.27 26.89 9.64
C GLN A 530 16.78 26.88 8.21
N TRP A 531 15.98 27.40 7.27
CA TRP A 531 16.34 27.42 5.86
C TRP A 531 15.76 28.66 5.15
N GLY A 532 16.67 29.57 4.82
CA GLY A 532 16.37 30.88 4.24
C GLY A 532 16.95 32.03 5.04
N ALA A 533 16.77 33.24 4.51
CA ALA A 533 17.19 34.50 5.10
C ALA A 533 16.06 35.54 5.05
N ALA A 534 16.22 36.63 5.80
CA ALA A 534 15.29 37.75 5.74
C ALA A 534 15.15 38.28 4.30
N GLY A 535 13.91 38.36 3.81
CA GLY A 535 13.59 38.77 2.44
C GLY A 535 13.50 37.62 1.43
N ASP A 536 13.85 36.40 1.81
CA ASP A 536 13.61 35.22 0.98
C ASP A 536 12.10 34.87 0.95
N THR A 537 11.66 34.28 -0.16
CA THR A 537 10.29 33.86 -0.41
C THR A 537 10.22 32.32 -0.38
N PRO A 538 9.38 31.69 0.46
CA PRO A 538 9.31 30.23 0.55
C PRO A 538 8.68 29.63 -0.73
N VAL A 539 9.28 28.58 -1.28
CA VAL A 539 8.86 27.94 -2.54
C VAL A 539 8.90 26.41 -2.41
N PRO A 540 8.16 25.83 -1.44
CA PRO A 540 8.24 24.40 -1.18
C PRO A 540 7.64 23.60 -2.35
N GLY A 541 8.32 22.54 -2.74
CA GLY A 541 7.93 21.65 -3.84
C GLY A 541 8.78 20.39 -3.83
N ASP A 542 8.39 19.37 -4.60
CA ASP A 542 9.19 18.17 -4.82
C ASP A 542 10.11 18.42 -6.03
N TYR A 543 11.37 18.79 -5.79
CA TYR A 543 12.33 19.15 -6.84
C TYR A 543 13.16 17.95 -7.31
N ASP A 544 13.15 16.82 -6.59
CA ASP A 544 13.88 15.61 -6.95
C ASP A 544 13.00 14.40 -7.34
N GLY A 545 11.68 14.54 -7.24
CA GLY A 545 10.68 13.56 -7.66
C GLY A 545 10.53 12.39 -6.69
N ASP A 546 10.92 12.56 -5.42
CA ASP A 546 10.84 11.50 -4.40
C ASP A 546 9.43 11.34 -3.78
N GLY A 547 8.47 12.18 -4.20
CA GLY A 547 7.10 12.20 -3.71
C GLY A 547 6.94 12.92 -2.37
N LYS A 548 7.98 13.62 -1.87
CA LYS A 548 7.96 14.44 -0.67
C LYS A 548 8.34 15.87 -1.01
N VAL A 549 7.90 16.78 -0.15
CA VAL A 549 8.18 18.20 -0.35
C VAL A 549 9.54 18.60 0.21
N ASP A 550 10.34 19.22 -0.65
CA ASP A 550 11.59 19.86 -0.29
C ASP A 550 11.35 21.25 0.32
N VAL A 551 12.19 21.57 1.31
CA VAL A 551 12.23 22.91 1.88
C VAL A 551 13.07 23.81 0.97
N ALA A 552 12.43 24.80 0.36
CA ALA A 552 13.08 25.66 -0.62
C ALA A 552 12.71 27.14 -0.47
N VAL A 553 13.66 28.02 -0.78
CA VAL A 553 13.46 29.46 -0.79
C VAL A 553 14.01 30.10 -2.08
N TYR A 554 13.33 31.14 -2.56
CA TYR A 554 13.80 32.02 -3.61
C TYR A 554 14.24 33.35 -3.01
N ARG A 555 15.44 33.81 -3.39
CA ARG A 555 16.04 35.06 -2.97
C ARG A 555 15.86 36.12 -4.07
N PRO A 556 14.93 37.08 -3.92
CA PRO A 556 14.63 38.05 -4.97
C PRO A 556 15.77 39.01 -5.27
N SER A 557 16.65 39.28 -4.30
CA SER A 557 17.79 40.19 -4.48
C SER A 557 18.84 39.66 -5.45
N SER A 558 18.96 38.34 -5.59
CA SER A 558 19.96 37.68 -6.44
C SER A 558 19.34 36.79 -7.53
N GLY A 559 18.02 36.60 -7.54
CA GLY A 559 17.35 35.69 -8.45
C GLY A 559 17.75 34.22 -8.23
N THR A 560 18.02 33.84 -6.98
CA THR A 560 18.61 32.53 -6.66
C THR A 560 17.63 31.66 -5.88
N TRP A 561 17.53 30.40 -6.28
CA TRP A 561 16.77 29.34 -5.61
C TRP A 561 17.71 28.51 -4.74
N TYR A 562 17.28 28.19 -3.52
CA TYR A 562 18.00 27.36 -2.57
C TYR A 562 17.05 26.26 -2.07
N VAL A 563 17.38 25.00 -2.34
CA VAL A 563 16.55 23.82 -2.06
C VAL A 563 17.31 22.87 -1.14
N VAL A 564 16.66 22.32 -0.11
CA VAL A 564 17.14 21.16 0.64
C VAL A 564 16.30 19.96 0.27
N LEU A 565 16.93 18.97 -0.36
CA LEU A 565 16.25 17.75 -0.78
C LEU A 565 15.79 16.92 0.42
N SER A 566 14.52 16.52 0.45
CA SER A 566 13.95 15.64 1.49
C SER A 566 14.57 14.25 1.47
N SER A 567 14.96 13.76 0.29
CA SER A 567 15.52 12.43 0.07
C SER A 567 16.91 12.24 0.70
N THR A 568 17.76 13.26 0.60
CA THR A 568 19.21 13.16 0.88
C THR A 568 19.73 14.21 1.86
N GLY A 569 18.96 15.27 2.12
CA GLY A 569 19.41 16.46 2.84
C GLY A 569 20.42 17.31 2.05
N ALA A 570 20.67 16.98 0.77
CA ALA A 570 21.59 17.72 -0.07
C ALA A 570 21.03 19.11 -0.39
N VAL A 571 21.93 20.09 -0.50
CA VAL A 571 21.57 21.46 -0.84
C VAL A 571 21.79 21.67 -2.33
N GLN A 572 20.74 22.09 -3.03
CA GLN A 572 20.83 22.57 -4.41
C GLN A 572 20.71 24.09 -4.45
N GLN A 573 21.50 24.71 -5.32
CA GLN A 573 21.45 26.14 -5.59
C GLN A 573 21.36 26.37 -7.09
N VAL A 574 20.35 27.12 -7.52
CA VAL A 574 20.11 27.44 -8.93
C VAL A 574 19.91 28.95 -9.06
N GLN A 575 20.72 29.61 -9.89
CA GLN A 575 20.50 31.02 -10.22
C GLN A 575 19.60 31.11 -11.46
N TRP A 576 18.34 31.49 -11.23
CA TRP A 576 17.34 31.62 -12.28
C TRP A 576 16.27 32.65 -11.87
N GLY A 577 16.37 33.85 -12.42
CA GLY A 577 15.50 34.99 -12.16
C GLY A 577 16.31 36.29 -12.15
N ALA A 578 15.64 37.42 -12.35
CA ALA A 578 16.18 38.76 -12.27
C ALA A 578 15.63 39.50 -11.06
N THR A 579 16.29 40.59 -10.66
CA THR A 579 15.79 41.46 -9.59
C THR A 579 14.40 41.98 -9.95
N GLY A 580 13.42 41.68 -9.10
CA GLY A 580 12.02 42.05 -9.31
C GLY A 580 11.11 40.89 -9.72
N ASP A 581 11.69 39.76 -10.14
CA ASP A 581 10.93 38.55 -10.45
C ASP A 581 10.29 37.97 -9.17
N GLN A 582 9.18 37.28 -9.35
CA GLN A 582 8.47 36.56 -8.31
C GLN A 582 8.39 35.07 -8.69
N PRO A 583 8.67 34.15 -7.75
CA PRO A 583 8.54 32.73 -8.04
C PRO A 583 7.07 32.34 -8.13
N LEU A 584 6.75 31.47 -9.08
CA LEU A 584 5.44 30.81 -9.17
C LEU A 584 5.48 29.57 -8.28
N GLY A 585 4.50 29.41 -7.39
CA GLY A 585 4.47 28.34 -6.38
C GLY A 585 3.76 28.71 -5.07
N GLN A 586 3.30 29.94 -4.92
CA GLN A 586 2.52 30.39 -3.76
C GLN A 586 1.08 30.71 -4.13
N TYR A 587 0.12 30.18 -3.36
CA TYR A 587 -1.12 30.93 -3.11
C TYR A 587 -0.74 32.27 -2.51
N ALA A 588 -1.44 33.33 -2.89
CA ALA A 588 -1.20 34.71 -2.47
C ALA A 588 -0.89 34.87 -0.97
N ALA A 589 0.37 34.69 -0.58
CA ALA A 589 0.85 34.69 0.80
C ALA A 589 1.49 36.03 1.20
N ARG A 590 1.42 37.03 0.31
CA ARG A 590 1.78 38.41 0.61
C ARG A 590 0.57 39.19 1.10
#